data_AF-A0A842NI40-F1
#
_entry.id   AF-A0A842NI40-F1
#
_cell.length_a   1.000
_cell.length_b   1.000
_cell.length_c   1.000
_cell.angle_alpha   90.00
_cell.angle_beta   90.00
_cell.angle_gamma   90.00
#
_symmetry.space_group_name_H-M   'P 1'
#
loop_
_entity.id
_entity.type
_entity.pdbx_description
1 polymer ?
#
loop_
_entity_poly.entity_id
_entity_poly.type
_entity_poly.pdbx_seq_one_letter_code
_entity_poly.pdbx_strand_id
1 'polypeptide(L)'
;SGIDIERDLEDRLRKYDAGDFKVIRIALTKDQIQQYDLPPMPVKRSDARSEGFLESYGDQSVELDALDPNTLKLMVAQSIASNIDLDLWSKKEERIEDLKIWIKGKLDNMENLVFEN
;
A
#
# COMPACT_ATOMS: atom_id res chain seq x y z
N SER A 1 1.74 -3.93 20.56
CA SER A 1 2.13 -5.09 19.74
C SER A 1 1.98 -4.74 18.27
N GLY A 2 2.60 -5.48 17.34
CA GLY A 2 2.39 -5.29 15.89
C GLY A 2 0.94 -5.53 15.42
N ILE A 3 0.14 -6.21 16.25
CA ILE A 3 -1.30 -6.40 16.04
C ILE A 3 -2.10 -5.10 16.10
N ASP A 4 -1.56 -4.11 16.81
CA ASP A 4 -2.24 -2.87 17.16
C ASP A 4 -2.08 -1.76 16.11
N ILE A 5 -1.29 -2.04 15.06
CA ILE A 5 -0.86 -1.07 14.06
C ILE A 5 -2.04 -0.54 13.26
N GLU A 6 -3.01 -1.37 12.87
CA GLU A 6 -4.15 -0.90 12.07
C GLU A 6 -5.05 0.02 12.88
N ARG A 7 -5.34 -0.32 14.15
CA ARG A 7 -6.15 0.55 15.00
C ARG A 7 -5.47 1.90 15.19
N ASP A 8 -4.16 1.92 15.53
CA ASP A 8 -3.42 3.18 15.67
C ASP A 8 -3.41 4.00 14.36
N LEU A 9 -3.21 3.35 13.22
CA LEU A 9 -3.23 4.02 11.93
C LEU A 9 -4.60 4.58 11.58
N GLU A 10 -5.68 3.81 11.79
CA GLU A 10 -7.05 4.27 11.59
C GLU A 10 -7.35 5.48 12.49
N ASP A 11 -7.05 5.40 13.78
CA ASP A 11 -7.30 6.46 14.75
C ASP A 11 -6.56 7.75 14.34
N ARG A 12 -5.32 7.62 13.88
CA ARG A 12 -4.53 8.76 13.38
C ARG A 12 -5.11 9.34 12.09
N LEU A 13 -5.48 8.52 11.12
CA LEU A 13 -6.08 9.00 9.86
C LEU A 13 -7.41 9.72 10.12
N ARG A 14 -8.26 9.21 11.02
CA ARG A 14 -9.49 9.90 11.46
C ARG A 14 -9.18 11.23 12.14
N LYS A 15 -8.18 11.26 13.02
CA LYS A 15 -7.76 12.48 13.72
C LYS A 15 -7.33 13.60 12.76
N TYR A 16 -6.78 13.25 11.60
CA TYR A 16 -6.35 14.22 10.58
C TYR A 16 -7.41 14.48 9.50
N ASP A 17 -8.64 13.98 9.66
CA ASP A 17 -9.73 14.14 8.70
C ASP A 17 -9.33 13.72 7.27
N ALA A 18 -8.66 12.56 7.16
CA ALA A 18 -8.15 12.03 5.89
C ALA A 18 -9.24 11.59 4.88
N GLY A 19 -10.50 11.90 5.14
CA GLY A 19 -11.65 11.50 4.33
C GLY A 19 -11.96 10.00 4.43
N ASP A 20 -12.46 9.43 3.33
CA ASP A 20 -12.82 8.02 3.24
C ASP A 20 -11.57 7.16 3.00
N PHE A 21 -11.34 6.19 3.89
CA PHE A 21 -10.24 5.25 3.77
C PHE A 21 -10.59 3.88 4.34
N LYS A 22 -9.80 2.89 3.96
CA LYS A 22 -9.82 1.54 4.54
C LYS A 22 -8.38 1.12 4.84
N VAL A 23 -8.11 0.74 6.08
CA VAL A 23 -6.82 0.15 6.46
C VAL A 23 -6.89 -1.36 6.24
N ILE A 24 -5.89 -1.91 5.56
CA ILE A 24 -5.83 -3.33 5.19
C ILE A 24 -4.46 -3.88 5.58
N ARG A 25 -4.44 -4.94 6.39
CA ARG A 25 -3.22 -5.71 6.65
C ARG A 25 -2.92 -6.61 5.45
N ILE A 26 -1.73 -6.45 4.90
CA ILE A 26 -1.29 -7.17 3.68
C ILE A 26 -0.19 -8.20 3.93
N ALA A 27 0.45 -8.15 5.10
CA ALA A 27 1.56 -9.03 5.50
C ALA A 27 1.36 -9.53 6.92
N LEU A 28 1.96 -10.68 7.23
CA LEU A 28 1.86 -11.39 8.51
C LEU A 28 0.42 -11.67 8.96
N THR A 29 -0.46 -11.99 8.01
CA THR A 29 -1.75 -12.61 8.34
C THR A 29 -1.53 -14.04 8.87
N LYS A 30 -2.50 -14.59 9.61
CA LYS A 30 -2.40 -15.96 10.14
C LYS A 30 -2.14 -16.99 9.04
N ASP A 31 -2.81 -16.83 7.90
CA ASP A 31 -2.66 -17.73 6.76
C ASP A 31 -1.27 -17.60 6.13
N GLN A 32 -0.72 -16.39 6.00
CA GLN A 32 0.64 -16.19 5.51
C GLN A 32 1.69 -16.77 6.46
N ILE A 33 1.52 -16.60 7.78
CA ILE A 33 2.43 -17.18 8.78
C ILE A 33 2.53 -18.69 8.61
N GLN A 34 1.39 -19.36 8.42
CA GLN A 34 1.33 -20.80 8.17
C GLN A 34 1.88 -21.18 6.79
N GLN A 35 1.51 -20.44 5.74
CA GLN A 35 1.91 -20.71 4.36
C GLN A 35 3.42 -20.62 4.16
N TYR A 36 4.07 -19.66 4.80
CA TYR A 36 5.51 -19.42 4.68
C TYR A 36 6.34 -20.11 5.78
N ASP A 37 5.70 -20.90 6.65
CA ASP A 37 6.33 -21.57 7.80
C ASP A 37 7.23 -20.62 8.60
N LEU A 38 6.70 -19.44 8.93
CA LEU A 38 7.51 -18.38 9.52
C LEU A 38 7.91 -18.76 10.96
N PRO A 39 9.20 -18.60 11.34
CA PRO A 39 9.69 -19.01 12.65
C PRO A 39 9.03 -18.20 13.78
N PRO A 40 8.45 -18.86 14.79
CA PRO A 40 7.89 -18.16 15.94
C PRO A 40 9.00 -17.66 16.87
N MET A 41 8.77 -16.50 17.47
CA MET A 41 9.54 -15.96 18.58
C MET A 41 8.69 -15.88 19.85
N PRO A 42 9.29 -16.09 21.04
CA PRO A 42 8.59 -15.91 22.30
C PRO A 42 8.19 -14.45 22.50
N VAL A 43 6.94 -14.23 22.90
CA VAL A 43 6.44 -12.89 23.23
C VAL A 43 7.18 -12.35 24.45
N LYS A 44 7.68 -11.11 24.35
CA LYS A 44 8.27 -10.42 25.50
C LYS A 44 7.20 -10.14 26.54
N ARG A 45 7.22 -10.93 27.63
CA ARG A 45 6.25 -10.86 28.75
C ARG A 45 6.32 -9.56 29.58
N SER A 46 7.35 -8.73 29.37
CA SER A 46 7.51 -7.46 30.08
C SER A 46 6.78 -6.28 29.43
N ASP A 47 6.15 -6.44 28.27
CA ASP A 47 5.33 -5.38 27.66
C ASP A 47 3.97 -5.32 28.36
N ALA A 48 3.55 -4.15 28.85
CA ALA A 48 2.24 -3.95 29.49
C ALA A 48 1.06 -4.30 28.56
N ARG A 49 1.29 -4.37 27.23
CA ARG A 49 0.31 -4.80 26.23
C ARG A 49 0.37 -6.31 25.93
N SER A 50 1.21 -7.07 26.62
CA SER A 50 1.40 -8.51 26.38
C SER A 50 0.23 -9.36 26.88
N GLU A 51 -0.46 -9.00 27.98
CA GLU A 51 -1.57 -9.82 28.52
C GLU A 51 -2.70 -10.03 27.49
N GLY A 52 -3.22 -8.96 26.90
CA GLY A 52 -4.28 -9.08 25.89
C GLY A 52 -3.83 -9.77 24.60
N PHE A 53 -2.54 -9.66 24.25
CA PHE A 53 -1.95 -10.40 23.13
C PHE A 53 -1.87 -11.89 23.44
N LEU A 54 -1.39 -12.26 24.63
CA LEU A 54 -1.26 -13.65 25.08
C LEU A 54 -2.60 -14.36 25.12
N GLU A 55 -3.66 -13.67 25.59
CA GLU A 55 -5.02 -14.22 25.62
C GLU A 55 -5.58 -14.49 24.22
N SER A 56 -5.32 -13.58 23.26
CA SER A 56 -5.92 -13.64 21.92
C SER A 56 -5.09 -14.43 20.89
N TYR A 57 -3.77 -14.50 21.06
CA TYR A 57 -2.83 -15.01 20.07
C TYR A 57 -1.79 -16.00 20.62
N GLY A 58 -1.74 -16.22 21.93
CA GLY A 58 -0.78 -17.13 22.57
C GLY A 58 0.58 -16.49 22.84
N ASP A 59 1.55 -17.31 23.26
CA ASP A 59 2.88 -16.87 23.70
C ASP A 59 3.94 -16.83 22.59
N GLN A 60 3.52 -17.02 21.35
CA GLN A 60 4.35 -16.95 20.16
C GLN A 60 3.93 -15.80 19.26
N SER A 61 4.92 -15.10 18.72
CA SER A 61 4.77 -14.00 17.78
C SER A 61 5.70 -14.17 16.60
N VAL A 62 5.35 -13.62 15.45
CA VAL A 62 6.21 -13.55 14.27
C VAL A 62 6.51 -12.08 13.98
N GLU A 63 7.77 -11.79 13.67
CA GLU A 63 8.24 -10.46 13.28
C GLU A 63 8.37 -10.37 11.75
N LEU A 64 8.32 -9.15 11.22
CA LEU A 64 8.31 -8.93 9.77
C LEU A 64 9.62 -9.33 9.08
N ASP A 65 10.73 -9.27 9.81
CA ASP A 65 12.05 -9.70 9.33
C ASP A 65 12.16 -11.22 9.12
N ALA A 66 11.21 -12.00 9.63
CA ALA A 66 11.09 -13.42 9.34
C ALA A 66 10.61 -13.70 7.90
N LEU A 67 9.97 -12.73 7.25
CA LEU A 67 9.49 -12.88 5.87
C LEU A 67 10.60 -12.56 4.87
N ASP A 68 10.71 -13.36 3.80
CA ASP A 68 11.65 -13.08 2.71
C ASP A 68 11.40 -11.67 2.11
N PRO A 69 12.45 -10.83 1.95
CA PRO A 69 12.27 -9.46 1.46
C PRO A 69 11.66 -9.36 0.06
N ASN A 70 11.90 -10.33 -0.83
CA ASN A 70 11.31 -10.31 -2.16
C ASN A 70 9.82 -10.68 -2.13
N THR A 71 9.46 -11.59 -1.24
CA THR A 71 8.08 -11.94 -0.94
C THR A 71 7.30 -10.73 -0.42
N LEU A 72 7.87 -9.98 0.53
CA LEU A 72 7.26 -8.74 1.02
C LEU A 72 7.09 -7.71 -0.11
N LYS A 73 8.12 -7.51 -0.93
CA LYS A 73 8.04 -6.58 -2.09
C LYS A 73 6.93 -6.98 -3.05
N LEU A 74 6.79 -8.28 -3.34
CA LEU A 74 5.76 -8.79 -4.23
C LEU A 74 4.36 -8.56 -3.65
N MET A 75 4.14 -8.86 -2.36
CA MET A 75 2.87 -8.62 -1.67
C MET A 75 2.47 -7.14 -1.72
N VAL A 76 3.43 -6.25 -1.44
CA VAL A 76 3.20 -4.80 -1.50
C VAL A 76 2.84 -4.37 -2.93
N ALA A 77 3.62 -4.79 -3.93
CA ALA A 77 3.36 -4.43 -5.32
C ALA A 77 1.99 -4.92 -5.81
N GLN A 78 1.63 -6.17 -5.49
CA GLN A 78 0.33 -6.75 -5.84
C GLN A 78 -0.82 -6.05 -5.13
N SER A 79 -0.66 -5.71 -3.84
CA SER A 79 -1.68 -4.99 -3.09
C SER A 79 -1.87 -3.56 -3.59
N ILE A 80 -0.81 -2.89 -4.05
CA ILE A 80 -0.95 -1.57 -4.67
C ILE A 80 -1.71 -1.71 -5.98
N ALA A 81 -1.27 -2.63 -6.85
CA ALA A 81 -1.88 -2.86 -8.15
C ALA A 81 -3.37 -3.22 -8.07
N SER A 82 -3.78 -4.02 -7.06
CA SER A 82 -5.18 -4.42 -6.89
C SER A 82 -6.11 -3.28 -6.47
N ASN A 83 -5.57 -2.16 -5.99
CA ASN A 83 -6.32 -0.96 -5.64
C ASN A 83 -6.34 0.07 -6.78
N ILE A 84 -5.74 -0.24 -7.94
CA ILE A 84 -5.76 0.61 -9.12
C ILE A 84 -6.80 0.08 -10.10
N ASP A 85 -7.77 0.92 -10.46
CA ASP A 85 -8.64 0.65 -11.60
C ASP A 85 -7.83 0.86 -12.89
N LEU A 86 -7.35 -0.26 -13.45
CA LEU A 86 -6.48 -0.24 -14.63
C LEU A 86 -7.20 0.28 -15.88
N ASP A 87 -8.51 0.11 -16.01
CA ASP A 87 -9.27 0.63 -17.15
C ASP A 87 -9.37 2.16 -17.08
N LEU A 88 -9.70 2.70 -15.90
CA LEU A 88 -9.69 4.14 -15.68
C LEU A 88 -8.28 4.72 -15.82
N TRP A 89 -7.25 4.02 -15.34
CA TRP A 89 -5.86 4.42 -15.49
C TRP A 89 -5.48 4.52 -16.97
N SER A 90 -5.72 3.46 -17.76
CA SER A 90 -5.38 3.44 -19.18
C SER A 90 -6.13 4.51 -19.97
N LYS A 91 -7.43 4.72 -19.69
CA LYS A 91 -8.20 5.82 -20.30
C LYS A 91 -7.60 7.19 -19.98
N LYS A 92 -7.08 7.37 -18.77
CA LYS A 92 -6.43 8.61 -18.37
C LYS A 92 -5.11 8.82 -19.10
N GLU A 93 -4.32 7.76 -19.27
CA GLU A 93 -3.06 7.80 -20.02
C GLU A 93 -3.28 8.13 -21.50
N GLU A 94 -4.24 7.48 -22.15
CA GLU A 94 -4.63 7.77 -23.54
C GLU A 94 -5.02 9.24 -23.69
N ARG A 95 -5.88 9.74 -22.79
CA ARG A 95 -6.29 11.15 -22.79
C ARG A 95 -5.11 12.11 -22.63
N ILE A 96 -4.14 11.77 -21.78
CA ILE A 96 -2.94 12.59 -21.58
C ILE A 96 -2.12 12.63 -22.88
N GLU A 97 -1.99 11.51 -23.57
CA GLU A 97 -1.23 11.44 -24.82
C GLU A 97 -1.90 12.24 -25.95
N ASP A 98 -3.22 12.09 -26.11
CA ASP A 98 -4.00 12.92 -27.04
C ASP A 98 -3.83 14.41 -26.78
N LEU A 99 -3.83 14.82 -25.50
CA LEU A 99 -3.64 16.21 -25.12
C LEU A 99 -2.24 16.70 -25.47
N LYS A 100 -1.20 15.89 -25.29
CA LYS A 100 0.17 16.26 -25.71
C LYS A 100 0.26 16.45 -27.22
N ILE A 101 -0.32 15.53 -28.00
CA ILE A 101 -0.37 15.62 -29.46
C ILE A 101 -1.10 16.90 -29.88
N TRP A 102 -2.24 17.19 -29.26
CA TRP A 102 -3.01 18.40 -29.53
C TRP A 102 -2.23 19.68 -29.18
N ILE A 103 -1.59 19.74 -28.01
CA ILE A 103 -0.75 20.89 -27.61
C ILE A 103 0.37 21.10 -28.61
N LYS A 104 1.08 20.03 -29.00
CA LYS A 104 2.16 20.11 -29.98
C LYS A 104 1.66 20.67 -31.31
N GLY A 105 0.56 20.13 -31.83
CA GLY A 105 -0.03 20.63 -33.07
C GLY A 105 -0.48 22.10 -32.98
N LYS A 106 -0.93 22.58 -31.81
CA LYS A 106 -1.24 23.99 -31.61
C LYS A 106 0.01 24.88 -31.61
N LEU A 107 1.08 24.44 -30.98
CA LEU A 107 2.36 25.16 -30.98
C LEU A 107 2.94 25.27 -32.39
N ASP A 108 2.97 24.16 -33.14
CA ASP A 108 3.47 24.15 -34.53
C ASP A 108 2.69 25.14 -35.42
N ASN A 109 1.35 25.17 -35.27
CA ASN A 109 0.52 26.14 -36.00
C ASN A 109 0.82 27.59 -35.63
N MET A 110 1.10 27.88 -34.35
CA MET A 110 1.44 29.23 -33.89
C MET A 110 2.81 29.66 -34.39
N GLU A 111 3.81 28.76 -34.37
CA GLU A 111 5.14 29.04 -34.91
C GLU A 111 5.05 29.40 -36.39
N ASN A 112 4.33 28.62 -37.19
CA ASN A 112 4.17 28.93 -38.61
C ASN A 112 3.50 30.31 -38.83
N LEU A 113 2.48 30.66 -38.04
CA LEU A 113 1.82 31.98 -38.15
C LEU A 113 2.74 33.16 -37.81
N VAL A 114 3.69 32.96 -36.88
CA VAL A 114 4.60 34.02 -36.38
C VAL A 114 5.85 34.14 -37.24
N PHE A 115 6.34 33.04 -37.82
CA PHE A 115 7.61 33.01 -38.57
C PHE A 115 7.45 32.96 -40.09
N GLU A 116 6.25 32.66 -40.62
CA GLU A 116 5.97 32.72 -42.07
C GLU A 116 5.25 34.01 -42.53
N ASN A 117 5.07 35.00 -41.64
CA ASN A 117 4.77 36.40 -41.97
C ASN A 117 6.00 37.29 -41.79
#